data_AF-A0A3N5XH55-F1
#
_entry.id   AF-A0A3N5XH55-F1
#
_cell.length_a   1.000
_cell.length_b   1.000
_cell.length_c   1.000
_cell.angle_alpha   90.00
_cell.angle_beta   90.00
_cell.angle_gamma   90.00
#
_symmetry.space_group_name_H-M   'P 1'
#
loop_
_entity.id
_entity.type
_entity.pdbx_description
1 polymer ?
#
loop_
_entity_poly.entity_id
_entity_poly.type
_entity_poly.pdbx_seq_one_letter_code
_entity_poly.pdbx_strand_id
1 'polypeptide(L)'
;MTAWRFLYAAAMVFRGRLRGVPVTASLKDTSVSLAADERYVASWDLGGRLYSAWRFGHTWRRGLNGQVLYKTRDDVAVSVSAYDARERRTLSAGEARPV
;
A
#
# COMPACT_ATOMS: atom_id res chain seq x y z
N MET A 1 7.19 -7.88 37.29
CA MET A 1 7.28 -6.74 36.36
C MET A 1 7.80 -7.26 35.04
N THR A 2 6.88 -7.60 34.14
CA THR A 2 7.16 -8.36 32.92
C THR A 2 7.66 -7.40 31.85
N ALA A 3 8.93 -7.57 31.45
CA ALA A 3 9.52 -6.83 30.35
C ALA A 3 8.65 -7.00 29.11
N TRP A 4 7.95 -5.94 28.72
CA TRP A 4 7.29 -5.83 27.43
C TRP A 4 8.36 -6.08 26.36
N ARG A 5 8.35 -7.27 25.77
CA ARG A 5 9.14 -7.63 24.60
C ARG A 5 8.71 -6.70 23.47
N PHE A 6 9.38 -5.56 23.33
CA PHE A 6 9.52 -4.83 22.07
C PHE A 6 10.40 -5.64 21.10
N LEU A 7 10.08 -6.92 20.92
CA LEU A 7 10.49 -7.65 19.73
C LEU A 7 9.58 -7.15 18.63
N TYR A 8 9.88 -5.95 18.11
CA TYR A 8 9.40 -5.54 16.81
C TYR A 8 9.84 -6.64 15.84
N ALA A 9 8.86 -7.47 15.47
CA ALA A 9 9.02 -8.71 14.74
C ALA A 9 10.12 -8.63 13.68
N ALA A 10 11.02 -9.60 13.68
CA ALA A 10 12.03 -9.76 12.64
C ALA A 10 11.31 -9.83 11.29
N ALA A 11 11.31 -8.73 10.55
CA ALA A 11 10.71 -8.71 9.22
C ALA A 11 11.58 -9.58 8.31
N MET A 12 11.04 -10.70 7.84
CA MET A 12 11.71 -11.45 6.78
C MET A 12 11.58 -10.65 5.50
N VAL A 13 12.72 -10.35 4.86
CA VAL A 13 12.76 -9.60 3.61
C VAL A 13 13.26 -10.51 2.51
N PHE A 14 12.47 -10.61 1.45
CA PHE A 14 12.80 -11.35 0.23
C PHE A 14 13.05 -10.35 -0.88
N ARG A 15 14.13 -10.55 -1.63
CA ARG A 15 14.44 -9.77 -2.83
C ARG A 15 14.64 -10.74 -3.98
N GLY A 16 14.12 -10.38 -5.14
CA GLY A 16 14.24 -11.23 -6.31
C GLY A 16 13.67 -10.58 -7.55
N ARG A 17 13.33 -11.42 -8.52
CA ARG A 17 12.69 -11.00 -9.76
C ARG A 17 11.46 -11.86 -10.02
N LEU A 18 10.34 -11.23 -10.33
CA LEU A 18 9.13 -11.91 -10.78
C LEU A 18 8.91 -11.57 -12.25
N ARG A 19 9.00 -12.56 -13.15
CA ARG A 19 8.88 -12.34 -14.61
C ARG A 19 9.80 -11.22 -15.12
N GLY A 20 11.03 -11.16 -14.58
CA GLY A 20 12.01 -10.13 -14.92
C GLY A 20 11.80 -8.79 -14.22
N VAL A 21 10.74 -8.58 -13.43
CA VAL A 21 10.53 -7.35 -12.65
C VAL A 21 11.20 -7.48 -11.29
N PRO A 22 12.06 -6.52 -10.87
CA PRO A 22 12.61 -6.51 -9.51
C PRO A 22 11.49 -6.41 -8.47
N VAL A 23 11.50 -7.31 -7.49
CA VAL A 23 10.52 -7.35 -6.40
C VAL A 23 11.22 -7.39 -5.05
N THR A 24 10.63 -6.69 -4.09
CA THR A 24 10.95 -6.81 -2.66
C THR A 24 9.67 -7.14 -1.91
N ALA A 25 9.66 -8.25 -1.17
CA ALA A 25 8.57 -8.60 -0.28
C ALA A 25 9.06 -8.59 1.16
N SER A 26 8.19 -8.19 2.09
CA SER A 26 8.44 -8.32 3.52
C SER A 26 7.28 -9.02 4.19
N LEU A 27 7.60 -9.95 5.09
CA LEU A 27 6.65 -10.65 5.93
C LEU A 27 6.91 -10.25 7.38
N LYS A 28 5.84 -9.81 8.05
CA LYS A 28 5.78 -9.54 9.49
C LYS A 28 4.67 -10.37 10.09
N ASP A 29 4.65 -10.48 11.42
CA ASP A 29 3.68 -11.29 12.17
C ASP A 29 2.20 -10.92 11.91
N THR A 30 1.94 -9.72 11.40
CA THR A 30 0.58 -9.23 11.13
C THR A 30 0.34 -8.79 9.70
N SER A 31 1.35 -8.82 8.84
CA SER A 31 1.25 -8.18 7.52
C SER A 31 2.24 -8.71 6.49
N VAL A 32 1.84 -8.62 5.23
CA VAL A 32 2.70 -8.78 4.06
C VAL A 32 2.77 -7.46 3.32
N SER A 33 3.96 -7.06 2.88
CA SER A 33 4.14 -5.96 1.94
C SER A 33 4.92 -6.42 0.72
N LEU A 34 4.54 -5.94 -0.46
CA LEU A 34 5.19 -6.20 -1.73
C LEU A 34 5.47 -4.88 -2.44
N ALA A 35 6.71 -4.69 -2.90
CA ALA A 35 7.08 -3.67 -3.86
C ALA A 35 7.55 -4.37 -5.14
N ALA A 36 7.01 -3.96 -6.28
CA ALA A 36 7.46 -4.38 -7.59
C ALA A 36 7.86 -3.11 -8.35
N ASP A 37 9.17 -3.00 -8.61
CA ASP A 37 9.82 -1.82 -9.18
C ASP A 37 9.34 -0.47 -8.60
N GLU A 38 9.30 0.58 -9.42
CA GLU A 38 8.86 1.93 -9.05
C GLU A 38 7.36 2.16 -9.33
N ARG A 39 6.62 1.14 -9.79
CA ARG A 39 5.24 1.26 -10.27
C ARG A 39 4.22 0.66 -9.33
N TYR A 40 4.63 -0.16 -8.36
CA TYR A 40 3.71 -0.84 -7.46
C TYR A 40 4.28 -1.07 -6.07
N VAL A 41 3.50 -0.69 -5.04
CA VAL A 41 3.73 -1.08 -3.65
C VAL A 41 2.39 -1.39 -3.00
N ALA A 42 2.24 -2.52 -2.33
CA ALA A 42 1.03 -2.85 -1.60
C ALA A 42 1.33 -3.55 -0.29
N SER A 43 0.39 -3.43 0.65
CA SER A 43 0.46 -4.09 1.94
C SER A 43 -0.91 -4.59 2.38
N TRP A 44 -0.93 -5.77 2.98
CA TRP A 44 -2.13 -6.46 3.45
C TRP A 44 -1.89 -7.05 4.83
N ASP A 45 -2.96 -7.30 5.56
CA ASP A 45 -2.89 -8.23 6.69
C ASP A 45 -2.75 -9.69 6.22
N LEU A 46 -2.48 -10.61 7.15
CA LEU A 46 -2.35 -12.04 6.82
C LEU A 46 -3.67 -12.69 6.34
N GLY A 47 -4.81 -12.01 6.51
CA GLY A 47 -6.11 -12.42 5.98
C GLY A 47 -6.41 -11.85 4.58
N GLY A 48 -5.44 -11.15 3.96
CA GLY A 48 -5.57 -10.57 2.62
C GLY A 48 -6.30 -9.22 2.57
N ARG A 49 -6.64 -8.62 3.73
CA ARG A 49 -7.29 -7.30 3.75
C ARG A 49 -6.25 -6.21 3.51
N LEU A 50 -6.51 -5.37 2.51
CA LEU A 50 -5.63 -4.26 2.15
C LEU A 50 -5.43 -3.28 3.32
N TYR A 51 -4.19 -2.86 3.55
CA TYR A 51 -3.88 -1.67 4.34
C TYR A 51 -3.68 -0.47 3.42
N SER A 52 -2.77 -0.60 2.46
CA SER A 52 -2.54 0.39 1.44
C SER A 52 -1.98 -0.23 0.17
N ALA A 53 -2.26 0.42 -0.97
CA ALA A 53 -1.58 0.19 -2.22
C ALA A 53 -1.24 1.52 -2.87
N TRP A 54 -0.14 1.54 -3.60
CA TRP A 54 0.20 2.56 -4.56
C TRP A 54 0.52 1.88 -5.88
N ARG A 55 -0.06 2.40 -6.97
CA ARG A 55 0.14 1.88 -8.33
C ARG A 55 -0.02 3.02 -9.33
N PHE A 56 1.00 3.28 -10.14
CA PHE A 56 0.97 4.31 -11.21
C PHE A 56 0.43 5.68 -10.76
N GLY A 57 0.85 6.19 -9.60
CA GLY A 57 0.38 7.50 -9.10
C GLY A 57 -0.95 7.47 -8.34
N HIS A 58 -1.63 6.33 -8.33
CA HIS A 58 -2.87 6.11 -7.58
C HIS A 58 -2.58 5.50 -6.22
N THR A 59 -3.30 5.92 -5.20
CA THR A 59 -3.16 5.39 -3.82
C THR A 59 -4.50 4.88 -3.33
N TRP A 60 -4.51 3.69 -2.73
CA TRP A 60 -5.63 3.12 -1.99
C TRP A 60 -5.21 2.95 -0.54
N ARG A 61 -6.08 3.30 0.41
CA ARG A 61 -5.84 3.06 1.83
C ARG A 61 -7.12 2.64 2.52
N ARG A 62 -7.10 1.53 3.24
CA ARG A 62 -8.22 1.10 4.05
C ARG A 62 -8.26 1.88 5.36
N GLY A 63 -9.39 2.52 5.63
CA GLY A 63 -9.69 3.14 6.92
C GLY A 63 -10.03 2.10 7.98
N LEU A 64 -10.03 2.53 9.25
CA LEU A 64 -10.41 1.67 10.37
C LEU A 64 -11.88 1.21 10.29
N ASN A 65 -12.73 1.99 9.60
CA ASN A 65 -14.12 1.67 9.30
C ASN A 65 -14.27 0.62 8.16
N GLY A 66 -13.17 0.11 7.62
CA GLY A 66 -13.14 -0.89 6.56
C GLY A 66 -13.36 -0.35 5.15
N GLN A 67 -13.69 0.94 4.99
CA GLN A 67 -13.81 1.59 3.69
C GLN A 67 -12.43 1.86 3.09
N VAL A 68 -12.33 1.93 1.75
CA VAL A 68 -11.07 2.24 1.07
C VAL A 68 -11.13 3.66 0.52
N LEU A 69 -10.19 4.48 0.97
CA LEU A 69 -9.93 5.80 0.40
C LEU A 69 -9.03 5.64 -0.83
N TYR A 70 -9.50 6.15 -1.96
CA TYR A 70 -8.73 6.27 -3.19
C TYR A 70 -8.28 7.71 -3.38
N LYS A 71 -7.02 7.89 -3.79
CA LYS A 71 -6.44 9.18 -4.15
C LYS A 71 -5.73 9.05 -5.49
N THR A 72 -5.96 10.02 -6.37
CA THR A 72 -5.18 10.19 -7.60
C THR A 72 -4.30 11.41 -7.48
N ARG A 73 -3.27 11.44 -8.33
CA ARG A 73 -2.53 12.66 -8.64
C ARG A 73 -2.68 12.85 -10.14
N ASP A 74 -3.34 13.93 -10.55
CA ASP A 74 -3.35 14.31 -11.97
C ASP A 74 -2.01 14.93 -12.34
N ASP A 75 -1.33 14.35 -13.33
CA ASP A 75 -0.07 14.87 -13.86
C ASP A 75 -0.28 16.20 -14.63
N VAL A 76 -1.51 16.48 -15.09
CA VAL A 76 -1.87 17.69 -15.86
C VAL A 76 -2.02 18.94 -14.98
N ALA A 77 -2.32 18.80 -13.69
CA ALA A 77 -2.58 19.92 -12.77
C ALA A 77 -1.31 20.52 -12.11
N VAL A 78 -0.12 20.06 -12.51
CA VAL A 78 1.16 20.40 -11.88
C VAL A 78 1.62 21.84 -12.17
N SER A 79 0.96 22.57 -13.09
CA SER A 79 1.38 23.90 -13.53
C SER A 79 0.76 25.09 -12.78
N VAL A 80 -0.20 24.91 -11.85
CA VAL A 80 -0.95 26.05 -11.28
C VAL A 80 -0.84 26.21 -9.75
N SER A 81 -0.48 25.19 -8.98
CA SER A 81 -0.14 25.36 -7.56
C SER A 81 0.51 24.08 -7.03
N ALA A 82 1.65 24.20 -6.34
CA ALA A 82 2.51 23.09 -5.93
C ALA A 82 1.94 22.19 -4.80
N TYR A 83 0.66 22.33 -4.47
CA TYR A 83 -0.01 21.48 -3.47
C TYR A 83 -1.48 21.27 -3.86
N ASP A 84 -1.88 20.01 -4.00
CA ASP A 84 -3.26 19.53 -3.75
C ASP A 84 -4.34 19.53 -4.86
N ALA A 85 -4.01 19.31 -6.14
CA ALA A 85 -4.99 18.72 -7.07
C ALA A 85 -5.11 17.19 -6.85
N ARG A 86 -5.47 16.77 -5.62
CA ARG A 86 -5.67 15.36 -5.26
C ARG A 86 -7.14 15.06 -5.24
N GLU A 87 -7.65 14.35 -6.24
CA GLU A 87 -8.99 13.79 -6.15
C GLU A 87 -9.03 12.72 -5.06
N ARG A 88 -10.04 12.78 -4.19
CA ARG A 88 -10.23 11.82 -3.09
C ARG A 88 -11.64 11.29 -3.17
N ARG A 89 -11.78 9.97 -3.21
CA ARG A 89 -13.10 9.31 -3.12
C ARG A 89 -13.01 8.08 -2.25
N THR A 90 -14.10 7.81 -1.53
CA THR A 90 -14.27 6.53 -0.82
C THR A 90 -14.86 5.53 -1.79
N LEU A 91 -14.23 4.36 -1.92
CA LEU A 91 -14.69 3.29 -2.79
C LEU A 91 -15.69 2.39 -2.06
N SER A 92 -16.67 1.90 -2.80
CA SER A 92 -17.51 0.78 -2.34
C SER A 92 -16.70 -0.52 -2.25
N ALA A 93 -17.22 -1.54 -1.56
CA ALA A 93 -16.54 -2.82 -1.42
C ALA A 93 -16.26 -3.53 -2.77
N GLY A 94 -17.12 -3.32 -3.77
CA GLY A 94 -16.95 -3.86 -5.12
C GLY A 94 -15.83 -3.17 -5.92
N GLU A 95 -15.66 -1.86 -5.73
CA GLU A 95 -14.64 -1.05 -6.39
C GLU A 95 -13.27 -1.13 -5.70
N ALA A 96 -13.26 -1.49 -4.42
CA ALA A 96 -12.06 -1.55 -3.58
C ALA A 96 -11.16 -2.77 -3.87
N ARG A 97 -11.46 -3.59 -4.88
CA ARG A 97 -10.60 -4.72 -5.25
C ARG A 97 -9.25 -4.18 -5.75
N PRO A 98 -8.13 -4.48 -5.06
CA PRO A 98 -6.82 -4.08 -5.56
C PRO A 98 -6.55 -4.84 -6.86
N VAL A 99 -6.29 -4.08 -7.93
CA VAL A 99 -5.92 -4.58 -9.26
C VAL A 99 -4.51 -5.13 -9.26
#